data_AF-E3RR01-F1
#
_entry.id   AF-E3RR01-F1
#
_cell.length_a   1.000
_cell.length_b   1.000
_cell.length_c   1.000
_cell.angle_alpha   90.00
_cell.angle_beta   90.00
_cell.angle_gamma   90.00
#
_symmetry.space_group_name_H-M   'P 1'
#
loop_
_entity.id
_entity.type
_entity.pdbx_description
1 polymer ?
#
loop_
_entity_poly.entity_id
_entity_poly.type
_entity_poly.pdbx_seq_one_letter_code
_entity_poly.pdbx_strand_id
1 'polypeptide(L)'
;MHFEHERLAKNYVNDEIMLGDTVKNIPRTEFFVTEDNYAWSMDELVQAIKANSGVFRNPLSREMFTSKYVKSILTHPMGSPLAALHVEQAALSKGVQMETIEHMEILAETLLADHSSDTIPSRTAAEEFLLYVATLPNFEQKALNDLRYPAKDSHTGQSYGFSVGKAVQDAKANLVCFHKISDYIKQASQYLRKSRESDSRG
;
A
#
# COMPACT_ATOMS: atom_id res chain seq x y z
N MET A 1 24.28 -8.29 -13.40
CA MET A 1 23.42 -7.17 -13.85
C MET A 1 24.18 -5.88 -14.13
N HIS A 2 25.19 -5.49 -13.34
CA HIS A 2 25.89 -4.20 -13.57
C HIS A 2 26.78 -4.15 -14.83
N PHE A 3 27.44 -5.26 -15.19
CA PHE A 3 28.24 -5.33 -16.43
C PHE A 3 27.40 -5.11 -17.72
N GLU A 4 26.09 -5.41 -17.69
CA GLU A 4 25.21 -5.13 -18.82
C GLU A 4 24.81 -3.64 -18.91
N HIS A 5 24.73 -2.95 -17.77
CA HIS A 5 24.45 -1.52 -17.69
C HIS A 5 25.62 -0.68 -18.23
N GLU A 6 26.84 -0.96 -17.74
CA GLU A 6 28.05 -0.20 -18.10
C GLU A 6 28.56 -0.51 -19.51
N ARG A 7 28.31 -1.71 -20.04
CA ARG A 7 28.98 -2.21 -21.26
C ARG A 7 28.06 -2.58 -22.41
N LEU A 8 26.77 -2.84 -22.16
CA LEU A 8 25.83 -3.35 -23.18
C LEU A 8 24.68 -2.40 -23.53
N ALA A 9 24.68 -1.16 -23.02
CA ALA A 9 23.65 -0.15 -23.31
C ALA A 9 22.22 -0.71 -23.17
N LYS A 10 21.98 -1.46 -22.09
CA LYS A 10 20.69 -2.09 -21.83
C LYS A 10 19.61 -1.01 -21.68
N ASN A 11 18.49 -1.18 -22.40
CA ASN A 11 17.34 -0.28 -22.30
C ASN A 11 16.49 -0.69 -21.09
N TYR A 12 16.22 0.27 -20.21
CA TYR A 12 15.28 0.16 -19.10
C TYR A 12 13.94 0.79 -19.50
N VAL A 13 12.89 0.56 -18.71
CA VAL A 13 11.60 1.22 -18.95
C VAL A 13 11.69 2.73 -18.70
N ASN A 14 12.57 3.14 -17.78
CA ASN A 14 12.82 4.54 -17.45
C ASN A 14 14.23 4.98 -17.85
N ASP A 15 14.34 6.19 -18.40
CA ASP A 15 15.62 6.85 -18.69
C ASP A 15 16.10 7.70 -17.50
N GLU A 16 15.16 8.16 -16.68
CA GLU A 16 15.38 8.95 -15.46
C GLU A 16 14.71 8.26 -14.28
N ILE A 17 15.25 8.48 -13.08
CA ILE A 17 14.64 8.05 -11.83
C ILE A 17 13.61 9.09 -11.34
N MET A 18 12.92 8.82 -10.23
CA MET A 18 11.78 9.65 -9.78
C MET A 18 12.17 11.12 -9.49
N LEU A 19 13.40 11.38 -9.06
CA LEU A 19 13.95 12.72 -8.80
C LEU A 19 14.61 13.38 -10.03
N GLY A 20 14.53 12.75 -11.21
CA GLY A 20 15.02 13.31 -12.48
C GLY A 20 16.48 12.99 -12.81
N ASP A 21 17.19 12.24 -11.96
CA ASP A 21 18.55 11.82 -12.31
C ASP A 21 18.53 10.74 -13.40
N THR A 22 19.43 10.86 -14.38
CA THR A 22 19.55 9.88 -15.45
C THR A 22 20.03 8.54 -14.91
N VAL A 23 19.40 7.44 -15.34
CA VAL A 23 19.73 6.07 -14.93
C VAL A 23 21.21 5.71 -15.15
N LYS A 24 21.84 6.29 -16.18
CA LYS A 24 23.27 6.10 -16.52
C LYS A 24 24.23 6.66 -15.48
N ASN A 25 23.78 7.59 -14.64
CA ASN A 25 24.62 8.26 -13.65
C ASN A 25 24.54 7.60 -12.26
N ILE A 26 23.72 6.56 -12.10
CA ILE A 26 23.54 5.88 -10.82
C ILE A 26 24.82 5.11 -10.46
N PRO A 27 25.43 5.37 -9.29
CA PRO A 27 26.62 4.65 -8.85
C PRO A 27 26.36 3.14 -8.73
N ARG A 28 27.38 2.33 -9.01
CA ARG A 28 27.28 0.87 -8.95
C ARG A 28 26.85 0.31 -7.60
N THR A 29 27.24 0.98 -6.53
CA THR A 29 26.89 0.62 -5.16
C THR A 29 25.40 0.84 -4.83
N GLU A 30 24.70 1.61 -5.66
CA GLU A 30 23.30 2.01 -5.46
C GLU A 30 22.37 1.45 -6.52
N PHE A 31 22.91 1.00 -7.66
CA PHE A 31 22.12 0.60 -8.81
C PHE A 31 21.32 -0.69 -8.55
N PHE A 32 20.00 -0.59 -8.73
CA PHE A 32 19.08 -1.71 -8.61
C PHE A 32 18.08 -1.73 -9.76
N VAL A 33 17.65 -2.92 -10.16
CA VAL A 33 16.66 -3.11 -11.23
C VAL A 33 15.55 -3.99 -10.70
N THR A 34 14.31 -3.56 -10.90
CA THR A 34 13.08 -4.27 -10.48
C THR A 34 12.55 -5.21 -11.58
N GLU A 35 11.57 -6.06 -11.27
CA GLU A 35 11.03 -7.05 -12.22
C GLU A 35 10.37 -6.46 -13.46
N ASP A 36 9.78 -5.29 -13.31
CA ASP A 36 9.19 -4.50 -14.37
C ASP A 36 10.25 -3.77 -15.21
N ASN A 37 11.54 -4.13 -15.04
CA ASN A 37 12.69 -3.59 -15.78
C ASN A 37 12.88 -2.07 -15.58
N TYR A 38 12.46 -1.55 -14.43
CA TYR A 38 12.81 -0.20 -13.99
C TYR A 38 14.14 -0.18 -13.25
N ALA A 39 14.97 0.81 -13.56
CA ALA A 39 16.23 1.06 -12.90
C ALA A 39 16.09 2.14 -11.83
N TRP A 40 16.78 1.93 -10.71
CA TRP A 40 16.65 2.72 -9.49
C TRP A 40 18.00 2.99 -8.84
N SER A 41 18.14 4.17 -8.24
CA SER A 41 19.04 4.32 -7.10
C SER A 41 18.34 3.72 -5.87
N MET A 42 19.06 2.84 -5.17
CA MET A 42 18.55 2.25 -3.93
C MET A 42 18.30 3.28 -2.84
N ASP A 43 19.05 4.38 -2.81
CA ASP A 43 18.80 5.44 -1.84
C ASP A 43 17.41 6.05 -2.06
N GLU A 44 17.13 6.44 -3.30
CA GLU A 44 15.86 7.01 -3.70
C GLU A 44 14.70 6.03 -3.50
N LEU A 45 14.86 4.76 -3.90
CA LEU A 45 13.83 3.74 -3.70
C LEU A 45 13.51 3.55 -2.21
N VAL A 46 14.54 3.56 -1.35
CA VAL A 46 14.37 3.47 0.11
C VAL A 46 13.64 4.69 0.65
N GLN A 47 13.98 5.90 0.21
CA GLN A 47 13.26 7.11 0.59
C GLN A 47 11.79 7.06 0.17
N ALA A 48 11.51 6.61 -1.05
CA ALA A 48 10.14 6.50 -1.56
C ALA A 48 9.30 5.46 -0.79
N ILE A 49 9.89 4.32 -0.41
CA ILE A 49 9.21 3.31 0.42
C ILE A 49 8.94 3.86 1.83
N LYS A 50 9.91 4.56 2.44
CA LYS A 50 9.73 5.21 3.75
C LYS A 50 8.63 6.28 3.72
N ALA A 51 8.61 7.12 2.70
CA ALA A 51 7.58 8.14 2.51
C ALA A 51 6.18 7.52 2.36
N ASN A 52 6.07 6.32 1.78
CA ASN A 52 4.84 5.55 1.70
C ASN A 52 4.64 4.59 2.89
N SER A 53 5.24 4.88 4.05
CA SER A 53 5.05 4.12 5.30
C SER A 53 5.37 2.62 5.20
N GLY A 54 6.33 2.24 4.36
CA GLY A 54 6.77 0.84 4.23
C GLY A 54 6.01 0.00 3.20
N VAL A 55 5.17 0.61 2.35
CA VAL A 55 4.56 -0.10 1.23
C VAL A 55 5.60 -0.34 0.13
N PHE A 56 5.91 -1.61 -0.13
CA PHE A 56 6.84 -2.03 -1.18
C PHE A 56 6.17 -1.96 -2.56
N ARG A 57 6.07 -0.74 -3.09
CA ARG A 57 5.50 -0.41 -4.39
C ARG A 57 6.51 0.34 -5.23
N ASN A 58 6.56 0.06 -6.53
CA ASN A 58 7.30 0.84 -7.50
C ASN A 58 6.75 2.29 -7.53
N PRO A 59 7.56 3.33 -7.25
CA PRO A 59 7.08 4.71 -7.23
C PRO A 59 6.60 5.26 -8.59
N LEU A 60 7.16 4.76 -9.70
CA LEU A 60 6.82 5.18 -11.07
C LEU A 60 5.65 4.38 -11.62
N SER A 61 5.75 3.04 -11.66
CA SER A 61 4.69 2.18 -12.21
C SER A 61 3.50 2.01 -11.26
N ARG A 62 3.67 2.32 -9.98
CA ARG A 62 2.69 2.13 -8.90
C ARG A 62 2.27 0.66 -8.70
N GLU A 63 3.01 -0.29 -9.28
CA GLU A 63 2.83 -1.72 -9.06
C GLU A 63 3.50 -2.19 -7.77
N MET A 64 2.92 -3.17 -7.10
CA MET A 64 3.54 -3.79 -5.92
C MET A 64 4.72 -4.65 -6.33
N PHE A 65 5.81 -4.59 -5.57
CA PHE A 65 6.91 -5.53 -5.74
C PHE A 65 6.48 -6.92 -5.30
N THR A 66 6.85 -7.93 -6.08
CA THR A 66 6.70 -9.33 -5.65
C THR A 66 7.54 -9.65 -4.43
N SER A 67 7.15 -10.67 -3.65
CA SER A 67 7.90 -11.12 -2.47
C SER A 67 9.36 -11.45 -2.76
N LYS A 68 9.68 -11.88 -3.99
CA LYS A 68 11.05 -12.09 -4.45
C LYS A 68 11.84 -10.78 -4.45
N TYR A 69 11.27 -9.71 -5.00
CA TYR A 69 11.93 -8.40 -5.08
C TYR A 69 11.94 -7.65 -3.76
N VAL A 70 10.89 -7.80 -2.94
CA VAL A 70 10.92 -7.32 -1.55
C VAL A 70 12.13 -7.89 -0.82
N LYS A 71 12.36 -9.21 -0.92
CA LYS A 71 13.56 -9.84 -0.34
C LYS A 71 14.85 -9.25 -0.91
N SER A 72 14.95 -9.08 -2.23
CA SER A 72 16.14 -8.47 -2.87
C SER A 72 16.40 -7.03 -2.41
N ILE A 73 15.35 -6.22 -2.23
CA ILE A 73 15.45 -4.86 -1.70
C ILE A 73 15.97 -4.92 -0.26
N LEU A 74 15.40 -5.80 0.57
CA LEU A 74 15.78 -5.94 1.98
C LEU A 74 17.20 -6.48 2.19
N THR A 75 17.70 -7.32 1.28
CA THR A 75 19.08 -7.85 1.35
C THR A 75 20.12 -6.87 0.81
N HIS A 76 19.71 -5.83 0.07
CA HIS A 76 20.62 -4.79 -0.39
C HIS A 76 21.15 -3.98 0.81
N PRO A 77 22.45 -3.64 0.89
CA PRO A 77 23.02 -2.89 2.02
C PRO A 77 22.24 -1.62 2.37
N MET A 78 21.88 -0.83 1.36
CA MET A 78 21.08 0.40 1.54
C MET A 78 19.60 0.14 1.84
N GLY A 79 19.07 -1.03 1.45
CA GLY A 79 17.68 -1.41 1.71
C GLY A 79 17.47 -2.09 3.07
N SER A 80 18.53 -2.55 3.73
CA SER A 80 18.48 -3.17 5.06
C SER A 80 17.72 -2.36 6.14
N PRO A 81 17.75 -1.00 6.17
CA PRO A 81 16.97 -0.23 7.14
C PRO A 81 15.45 -0.38 6.96
N LEU A 82 14.97 -0.83 5.79
CA LEU A 82 13.55 -1.08 5.55
C LEU A 82 13.05 -2.36 6.23
N ALA A 83 13.95 -3.24 6.70
CA ALA A 83 13.55 -4.50 7.32
C ALA A 83 12.66 -4.29 8.56
N ALA A 84 12.98 -3.30 9.39
CA ALA A 84 12.17 -2.95 10.55
C ALA A 84 10.75 -2.50 10.14
N LEU A 85 10.64 -1.65 9.12
CA LEU A 85 9.34 -1.21 8.59
C LEU A 85 8.56 -2.36 7.96
N HIS A 86 9.24 -3.27 7.27
CA HIS A 86 8.60 -4.46 6.70
C HIS A 86 8.02 -5.38 7.78
N VAL A 87 8.78 -5.61 8.86
CA VAL A 87 8.32 -6.39 10.03
C VAL A 87 7.16 -5.68 10.72
N GLU A 88 7.22 -4.35 10.89
CA GLU A 88 6.13 -3.57 11.49
C GLU A 88 4.85 -3.70 10.66
N GLN A 89 4.91 -3.51 9.34
CA GLN A 89 3.75 -3.66 8.45
C GLN A 89 3.18 -5.10 8.48
N ALA A 90 4.05 -6.11 8.53
CA ALA A 90 3.63 -7.51 8.67
C ALA A 90 3.03 -7.82 10.04
N ALA A 91 3.47 -7.16 11.11
CA ALA A 91 2.88 -7.30 12.44
C ALA A 91 1.52 -6.59 12.52
N LEU A 92 1.40 -5.38 11.95
CA LEU A 92 0.15 -4.62 11.89
C LEU A 92 -0.93 -5.37 11.09
N SER A 93 -0.58 -6.01 9.98
CA SER A 93 -1.54 -6.79 9.19
C SER A 93 -2.13 -7.98 9.96
N LYS A 94 -1.39 -8.56 10.90
CA LYS A 94 -1.89 -9.60 11.82
C LYS A 94 -2.76 -9.04 12.94
N GLY A 95 -2.65 -7.74 13.22
CA GLY A 95 -3.38 -7.05 14.28
C GLY A 95 -4.86 -6.84 14.00
N VAL A 96 -5.29 -6.90 12.74
CA VAL A 96 -6.70 -6.76 12.37
C VAL A 96 -7.39 -8.12 12.46
N GLN A 97 -8.42 -8.21 13.30
CA GLN A 97 -9.21 -9.42 13.56
C GLN A 97 -10.21 -9.72 12.45
N MET A 98 -10.66 -10.99 12.37
CA MET A 98 -11.67 -11.40 11.38
C MET A 98 -12.96 -10.59 11.53
N GLU A 99 -13.39 -10.35 12.77
CA GLU A 99 -14.58 -9.53 13.05
C GLU A 99 -14.45 -8.12 12.47
N THR A 100 -13.29 -7.48 12.63
CA THR A 100 -13.04 -6.16 12.03
C THR A 100 -13.01 -6.22 10.51
N ILE A 101 -12.49 -7.29 9.90
CA ILE A 101 -12.55 -7.50 8.44
C ILE A 101 -14.00 -7.60 7.97
N GLU A 102 -14.86 -8.30 8.70
CA GLU A 102 -16.30 -8.41 8.40
C GLU A 102 -17.00 -7.04 8.52
N HIS A 103 -16.69 -6.26 9.56
CA HIS A 103 -17.17 -4.88 9.67
C HIS A 103 -16.71 -3.99 8.51
N MET A 104 -15.49 -4.15 8.01
CA MET A 104 -15.00 -3.46 6.81
C MET A 104 -15.79 -3.87 5.56
N GLU A 105 -16.11 -5.15 5.41
CA GLU A 105 -16.91 -5.67 4.28
C GLU A 105 -18.32 -5.09 4.28
N ILE A 106 -19.00 -5.10 5.45
CA ILE A 106 -20.34 -4.51 5.63
C ILE A 106 -20.33 -3.01 5.31
N LEU A 107 -19.31 -2.28 5.79
CA LEU A 107 -19.15 -0.86 5.50
C LEU A 107 -19.03 -0.64 3.99
N ALA A 108 -18.12 -1.36 3.32
CA ALA A 108 -17.93 -1.22 1.88
C ALA A 108 -19.22 -1.50 1.10
N GLU A 109 -19.95 -2.57 1.43
CA GLU A 109 -21.23 -2.89 0.79
C GLU A 109 -22.26 -1.77 0.97
N THR A 110 -22.38 -1.23 2.17
CA THR A 110 -23.32 -0.13 2.47
C THR A 110 -22.97 1.14 1.70
N LEU A 111 -21.70 1.53 1.70
CA LEU A 111 -21.21 2.70 0.97
C LEU A 111 -21.38 2.58 -0.55
N LEU A 112 -21.28 1.37 -1.10
CA LEU A 112 -21.46 1.12 -2.53
C LEU A 112 -22.92 1.13 -2.96
N ALA A 113 -23.81 0.60 -2.12
CA ALA A 113 -25.23 0.46 -2.41
C ALA A 113 -26.02 1.77 -2.22
N ASP A 114 -25.43 2.75 -1.53
CA ASP A 114 -26.07 4.02 -1.24
C ASP A 114 -26.10 4.95 -2.47
N HIS A 115 -27.22 4.92 -3.18
CA HIS A 115 -27.55 5.84 -4.27
C HIS A 115 -28.53 6.94 -3.83
N SER A 116 -28.73 7.14 -2.53
CA SER A 116 -29.62 8.19 -2.02
C SER A 116 -29.05 9.58 -2.26
N SER A 117 -29.92 10.57 -2.39
CA SER A 117 -29.51 11.98 -2.57
C SER A 117 -28.95 12.58 -1.28
N ASP A 118 -29.38 12.11 -0.12
CA ASP A 118 -28.97 12.62 1.18
C ASP A 118 -27.75 11.88 1.77
N THR A 119 -27.40 10.71 1.22
CA THR A 119 -26.29 9.85 1.66
C THR A 119 -26.33 9.48 3.14
N ILE A 120 -27.52 9.54 3.76
CA ILE A 120 -27.70 9.24 5.18
C ILE A 120 -27.21 7.81 5.50
N PRO A 121 -27.52 6.77 4.71
CA PRO A 121 -27.03 5.41 4.98
C PRO A 121 -25.50 5.35 5.05
N SER A 122 -24.80 5.95 4.07
CA SER A 122 -23.34 5.98 4.06
C SER A 122 -22.74 6.72 5.24
N ARG A 123 -23.32 7.88 5.61
CA ARG A 123 -22.85 8.67 6.74
C ARG A 123 -23.00 7.90 8.05
N THR A 124 -24.16 7.32 8.28
CA THR A 124 -24.42 6.50 9.48
C THR A 124 -23.45 5.32 9.54
N ALA A 125 -23.27 4.58 8.45
CA ALA A 125 -22.35 3.44 8.42
C ALA A 125 -20.89 3.85 8.69
N ALA A 126 -20.43 4.96 8.14
CA ALA A 126 -19.09 5.49 8.41
C ALA A 126 -18.93 5.89 9.89
N GLU A 127 -19.95 6.49 10.51
CA GLU A 127 -19.93 6.84 11.93
C GLU A 127 -19.95 5.62 12.84
N GLU A 128 -20.83 4.65 12.57
CA GLU A 128 -20.90 3.39 13.29
C GLU A 128 -19.58 2.63 13.23
N PHE A 129 -18.95 2.59 12.05
CA PHE A 129 -17.63 1.98 11.91
C PHE A 129 -16.56 2.71 12.72
N LEU A 130 -16.53 4.05 12.72
CA LEU A 130 -15.58 4.81 13.54
C LEU A 130 -15.81 4.60 15.04
N LEU A 131 -17.07 4.50 15.48
CA LEU A 131 -17.41 4.17 16.86
C LEU A 131 -16.96 2.75 17.23
N TYR A 132 -17.18 1.78 16.34
CA TYR A 132 -16.66 0.42 16.50
C TYR A 132 -15.13 0.42 16.63
N VAL A 133 -14.42 1.11 15.74
CA VAL A 133 -12.96 1.20 15.80
C VAL A 133 -12.50 1.78 17.15
N ALA A 134 -13.21 2.75 17.71
CA ALA A 134 -12.86 3.33 19.00
C ALA A 134 -12.99 2.34 20.19
N THR A 135 -13.72 1.23 20.05
CA THR A 135 -13.83 0.20 21.09
C THR A 135 -12.76 -0.89 20.98
N LEU A 136 -12.03 -0.95 19.86
CA LEU A 136 -11.02 -1.98 19.61
C LEU A 136 -9.78 -1.80 20.49
N PRO A 137 -8.97 -2.85 20.71
CA PRO A 137 -7.66 -2.71 21.35
C PRO A 137 -6.76 -1.71 20.62
N ASN A 138 -5.94 -0.95 21.36
CA ASN A 138 -5.06 0.09 20.80
C ASN A 138 -4.20 -0.39 19.62
N PHE A 139 -3.74 -1.65 19.67
CA PHE A 139 -2.93 -2.22 18.59
C PHE A 139 -3.71 -2.36 17.28
N GLU A 140 -4.97 -2.79 17.36
CA GLU A 140 -5.84 -2.95 16.21
C GLU A 140 -6.30 -1.61 15.65
N GLN A 141 -6.57 -0.63 16.53
CA GLN A 141 -6.77 0.76 16.12
C GLN A 141 -5.55 1.32 15.36
N LYS A 142 -4.34 1.09 15.87
CA LYS A 142 -3.09 1.47 15.19
C LYS A 142 -2.98 0.78 13.83
N ALA A 143 -3.29 -0.52 13.75
CA ALA A 143 -3.29 -1.24 12.48
C ALA A 143 -4.23 -0.59 11.46
N LEU A 144 -5.47 -0.26 11.83
CA LEU A 144 -6.41 0.39 10.92
C LEU A 144 -5.98 1.81 10.50
N ASN A 145 -5.22 2.53 11.32
CA ASN A 145 -4.76 3.89 11.06
C ASN A 145 -3.44 3.97 10.29
N ASP A 146 -2.55 2.99 10.46
CA ASP A 146 -1.20 3.04 9.93
C ASP A 146 -1.01 2.07 8.76
N LEU A 147 -1.67 0.91 8.78
CA LEU A 147 -1.54 -0.10 7.74
C LEU A 147 -2.01 0.47 6.39
N ARG A 148 -1.16 0.30 5.39
CA ARG A 148 -1.43 0.68 4.01
C ARG A 148 -1.56 -0.57 3.17
N TYR A 149 -2.54 -0.56 2.26
CA TYR A 149 -2.92 -1.74 1.49
C TYR A 149 -2.55 -1.55 0.03
N PRO A 150 -2.16 -2.64 -0.66
CA PRO A 150 -1.95 -2.62 -2.10
C PRO A 150 -3.29 -2.56 -2.85
N ALA A 151 -3.90 -1.39 -2.90
CA ALA A 151 -5.21 -1.15 -3.52
C ALA A 151 -5.12 -0.09 -4.61
N LYS A 152 -5.98 -0.19 -5.63
CA LYS A 152 -6.09 0.76 -6.74
C LYS A 152 -7.54 1.14 -6.96
N ASP A 153 -7.78 2.41 -7.25
CA ASP A 153 -9.10 2.89 -7.65
C ASP A 153 -9.52 2.16 -8.93
N SER A 154 -10.59 1.36 -8.82
CA SER A 154 -11.08 0.50 -9.91
C SER A 154 -11.54 1.28 -11.14
N HIS A 155 -11.80 2.59 -11.01
CA HIS A 155 -12.19 3.44 -12.13
C HIS A 155 -10.99 4.10 -12.82
N THR A 156 -10.00 4.57 -12.05
CA THR A 156 -8.88 5.35 -12.59
C THR A 156 -7.57 4.57 -12.71
N GLY A 157 -7.47 3.41 -12.07
CA GLY A 157 -6.23 2.65 -11.92
C GLY A 157 -5.21 3.30 -10.97
N GLN A 158 -5.52 4.47 -10.40
CA GLN A 158 -4.62 5.17 -9.49
C GLN A 158 -4.53 4.42 -8.16
N SER A 159 -3.31 4.22 -7.66
CA SER A 159 -3.13 3.57 -6.36
C SER A 159 -3.64 4.44 -5.22
N TYR A 160 -4.26 3.79 -4.24
CA TYR A 160 -4.57 4.43 -2.97
C TYR A 160 -3.28 4.65 -2.14
N GLY A 161 -3.29 5.69 -1.31
CA GLY A 161 -2.16 6.09 -0.47
C GLY A 161 -2.51 6.31 1.01
N PHE A 162 -3.77 6.10 1.39
CA PHE A 162 -4.27 6.27 2.75
C PHE A 162 -4.49 4.93 3.45
N SER A 163 -4.69 4.94 4.77
CA SER A 163 -5.16 3.79 5.55
C SER A 163 -6.67 3.72 5.58
N VAL A 164 -7.23 2.63 6.12
CA VAL A 164 -8.68 2.49 6.36
C VAL A 164 -9.20 3.59 7.27
N GLY A 165 -8.54 3.85 8.41
CA GLY A 165 -8.96 4.90 9.33
C GLY A 165 -8.99 6.29 8.66
N LYS A 166 -7.95 6.63 7.90
CA LYS A 166 -7.90 7.89 7.14
C LYS A 166 -8.97 7.94 6.05
N ALA A 167 -9.18 6.85 5.32
CA ALA A 167 -10.19 6.74 4.27
C ALA A 167 -11.60 7.05 4.79
N VAL A 168 -11.98 6.45 5.91
CA VAL A 168 -13.32 6.63 6.51
C VAL A 168 -13.49 8.06 7.05
N GLN A 169 -12.44 8.62 7.68
CA GLN A 169 -12.46 10.02 8.13
C GLN A 169 -12.60 11.00 6.95
N ASP A 170 -11.90 10.76 5.84
CA ASP A 170 -11.98 11.60 4.64
C ASP A 170 -13.35 11.51 3.97
N ALA A 171 -13.97 10.32 3.98
CA ALA A 171 -15.35 10.12 3.54
C ALA A 171 -16.32 10.94 4.39
N LYS A 172 -16.20 10.84 5.73
CA LYS A 172 -17.03 11.58 6.69
C LYS A 172 -16.88 13.09 6.53
N ALA A 173 -15.67 13.57 6.24
CA ALA A 173 -15.37 14.98 5.98
C ALA A 173 -15.79 15.45 4.57
N ASN A 174 -16.39 14.58 3.75
CA ASN A 174 -16.75 14.83 2.35
C ASN A 174 -15.55 15.25 1.47
N LEU A 175 -14.33 14.80 1.80
CA LEU A 175 -13.12 15.03 1.00
C LEU A 175 -13.00 14.03 -0.16
N VAL A 176 -13.56 12.84 0.01
CA VAL A 176 -13.58 11.77 -0.99
C VAL A 176 -14.98 11.15 -1.02
N CYS A 177 -15.48 10.78 -2.21
CA CYS A 177 -16.80 10.20 -2.34
C CYS A 177 -16.87 8.78 -1.73
N PHE A 178 -18.03 8.42 -1.17
CA PHE A 178 -18.25 7.13 -0.52
C PHE A 178 -17.98 5.94 -1.43
N HIS A 179 -18.35 6.00 -2.71
CA HIS A 179 -18.07 4.93 -3.68
C HIS A 179 -16.56 4.66 -3.85
N LYS A 180 -15.73 5.71 -3.86
CA LYS A 180 -14.27 5.56 -3.97
C LYS A 180 -13.66 4.97 -2.70
N ILE A 181 -14.23 5.31 -1.54
CA ILE A 181 -13.81 4.77 -0.25
C ILE A 181 -14.28 3.32 -0.10
N SER A 182 -15.49 3.00 -0.53
CA SER A 182 -16.01 1.64 -0.62
C SER A 182 -15.08 0.73 -1.42
N ASP A 183 -14.71 1.13 -2.64
CA ASP A 183 -13.83 0.34 -3.51
C ASP A 183 -12.49 0.03 -2.81
N TYR A 184 -11.90 1.04 -2.19
CA TYR A 184 -10.69 0.87 -1.39
C TYR A 184 -10.87 -0.08 -0.20
N ILE A 185 -11.90 0.12 0.63
CA ILE A 185 -12.14 -0.70 1.84
C ILE A 185 -12.38 -2.16 1.47
N LYS A 186 -13.11 -2.41 0.38
CA LYS A 186 -13.33 -3.76 -0.17
C LYS A 186 -12.02 -4.43 -0.57
N GLN A 187 -11.11 -3.71 -1.22
CA GLN A 187 -9.80 -4.27 -1.58
C GLN A 187 -8.93 -4.51 -0.34
N ALA A 188 -8.98 -3.61 0.65
CA ALA A 188 -8.26 -3.76 1.91
C ALA A 188 -8.73 -4.99 2.72
N SER A 189 -10.05 -5.21 2.84
CA SER A 189 -10.61 -6.37 3.55
C SER A 189 -10.23 -7.68 2.85
N GLN A 190 -10.32 -7.75 1.52
CA GLN A 190 -9.89 -8.90 0.74
C GLN A 190 -8.40 -9.21 0.90
N TYR A 191 -7.56 -8.17 0.96
CA TYR A 191 -6.12 -8.35 1.20
C TYR A 191 -5.84 -8.96 2.58
N LEU A 192 -6.49 -8.45 3.63
CA LEU A 192 -6.34 -8.96 5.00
C LEU A 192 -6.85 -10.40 5.16
N ARG A 193 -7.96 -10.73 4.48
CA ARG A 193 -8.51 -12.09 4.48
C ARG A 193 -7.52 -13.06 3.83
N LYS A 194 -6.98 -12.70 2.66
CA LYS A 194 -5.99 -13.53 1.94
C LYS A 194 -4.69 -13.71 2.74
N SER A 195 -4.18 -12.67 3.39
CA SER A 195 -2.94 -12.78 4.18
C SER A 195 -3.09 -13.75 5.36
N ARG A 196 -4.28 -13.84 5.96
CA ARG A 196 -4.60 -14.83 7.01
C ARG A 196 -4.72 -16.26 6.47
N GLU A 197 -5.29 -16.44 5.29
CA GLU A 197 -5.38 -17.75 4.64
C GLU A 197 -4.01 -18.30 4.25
N SER A 198 -3.07 -17.44 3.83
CA SER A 198 -1.69 -17.85 3.56
C SER A 198 -0.92 -18.24 4.83
N ASP A 199 -1.18 -17.58 5.95
CA ASP A 199 -0.51 -17.86 7.24
C ASP A 199 -1.03 -19.15 7.89
N SER A 200 -2.27 -19.56 7.65
CA SER A 200 -2.83 -20.82 8.18
C SER A 200 -2.40 -22.07 7.40
N ARG A 201 -1.68 -21.90 6.28
CA ARG A 201 -1.13 -22.99 5.44
C ARG A 201 0.39 -23.17 5.60
N GLY A 202 1.05 -22.37 6.44
CA GLY A 202 2.48 -22.47 6.76
C GLY A 202 2.71 -23.05 8.15
#